data_AF-A0A7J4QI03-F1
#
_entry.id   AF-A0A7J4QI03-F1
#
_cell.length_a   1.000
_cell.length_b   1.000
_cell.length_c   1.000
_cell.angle_alpha   90.00
_cell.angle_beta   90.00
_cell.angle_gamma   90.00
#
_symmetry.space_group_name_H-M   'P 1'
#
loop_
_entity.id
_entity.type
_entity.pdbx_description
1 polymer ?
#
loop_
_entity_poly.entity_id
_entity_poly.type
_entity_poly.pdbx_seq_one_letter_code
_entity_poly.pdbx_strand_id
1 'polypeptide(L)'
;MASLLGEFPISERETFKKEFFELLRVHAGLDRDYAERADVVEDSLPKFEKIMGEFGEKYPGITIKVRTDSRQVILDVLIMTHDSLKEIFTRAARIQGITALGAQAFDAVSIESPAEVEEELNNVKDRLCLSFAGPGTGSAKMLLQKDWKSGKVKVSYDPEDIVSEKSPDYILIAYYALREGIKKDVDLAKKLSSLGFLVRPLDSDLRKSIDAFNPRFTE
;
A
#
# COMPACT_ATOMS: atom_id res chain seq x y z
N MET A 1 13.98 12.17 -15.42
CA MET A 1 14.05 12.13 -13.94
C MET A 1 14.35 10.70 -13.51
N ALA A 2 15.22 10.49 -12.52
CA ALA A 2 15.44 9.15 -11.97
C ALA A 2 14.19 8.70 -11.19
N SER A 3 13.72 7.48 -11.45
CA SER A 3 12.63 6.84 -10.69
C SER A 3 12.95 6.86 -9.20
N LEU A 4 11.95 7.10 -8.33
CA LEU A 4 12.12 7.13 -6.87
C LEU A 4 12.82 5.88 -6.34
N LEU A 5 12.53 4.72 -6.93
CA LEU A 5 13.15 3.44 -6.57
C LEU A 5 14.52 3.21 -7.23
N GLY A 6 14.92 4.04 -8.18
CA GLY A 6 16.21 3.93 -8.87
C GLY A 6 17.43 4.10 -7.95
N GLU A 7 17.22 4.56 -6.73
CA GLU A 7 18.24 4.72 -5.69
C GLU A 7 18.64 3.38 -5.04
N PHE A 8 17.85 2.32 -5.22
CA PHE A 8 18.07 1.01 -4.57
C PHE A 8 18.55 -0.07 -5.55
N PRO A 9 19.40 -1.02 -5.07
CA PRO A 9 19.80 -2.17 -5.87
C PRO A 9 18.61 -2.94 -6.43
N ILE A 10 18.72 -3.43 -7.68
CA ILE A 10 17.65 -4.21 -8.33
C ILE A 10 17.29 -5.44 -7.48
N SER A 11 18.29 -6.12 -6.90
CA SER A 11 18.09 -7.30 -6.06
C SER A 11 17.22 -7.02 -4.82
N GLU A 12 17.41 -5.88 -4.17
CA GLU A 12 16.62 -5.49 -2.99
C GLU A 12 15.18 -5.16 -3.38
N ARG A 13 15.01 -4.45 -4.50
CA ARG A 13 13.68 -4.13 -5.05
C ARG A 13 12.89 -5.38 -5.43
N GLU A 14 13.52 -6.33 -6.11
CA GLU A 14 12.87 -7.60 -6.48
C GLU A 14 12.56 -8.46 -5.26
N THR A 15 13.44 -8.45 -4.24
CA THR A 15 13.19 -9.14 -2.97
C THR A 15 11.97 -8.56 -2.26
N PHE A 16 11.93 -7.23 -2.09
CA PHE A 16 10.79 -6.56 -1.48
C PHE A 16 9.50 -6.80 -2.27
N LYS A 17 9.55 -6.66 -3.60
CA LYS A 17 8.39 -6.91 -4.48
C LYS A 17 7.78 -8.29 -4.23
N LYS A 18 8.61 -9.33 -4.29
CA LYS A 18 8.19 -10.72 -4.10
C LYS A 18 7.54 -10.92 -2.73
N GLU A 19 8.16 -10.41 -1.67
CA GLU A 19 7.68 -10.60 -0.30
C GLU A 19 6.42 -9.78 -0.01
N PHE A 20 6.35 -8.55 -0.51
CA PHE A 20 5.20 -7.68 -0.35
C PHE A 20 3.98 -8.17 -1.13
N PHE A 21 4.16 -8.63 -2.39
CA PHE A 21 3.05 -9.20 -3.15
C PHE A 21 2.55 -10.52 -2.58
N GLU A 22 3.46 -11.36 -2.06
CA GLU A 22 3.06 -12.58 -1.36
C GLU A 22 2.27 -12.25 -0.07
N LEU A 23 2.63 -11.17 0.62
CA LEU A 23 1.89 -10.67 1.78
C LEU A 23 0.47 -10.25 1.40
N LEU A 24 0.32 -9.43 0.36
CA LEU A 24 -1.00 -9.00 -0.14
C LEU A 24 -1.87 -10.19 -0.56
N ARG A 25 -1.26 -11.18 -1.23
CA ARG A 25 -1.91 -12.40 -1.67
C ARG A 25 -2.44 -13.24 -0.50
N VAL A 26 -1.63 -13.41 0.54
CA VAL A 26 -2.02 -14.13 1.77
C VAL A 26 -3.09 -13.36 2.54
N HIS A 27 -2.96 -12.03 2.64
CA HIS A 27 -3.97 -11.17 3.25
C HIS A 27 -5.33 -11.31 2.55
N ALA A 28 -5.39 -11.27 1.22
CA ALA A 28 -6.62 -11.47 0.48
C ALA A 28 -7.26 -12.86 0.72
N GLY A 29 -6.43 -13.89 0.88
CA GLY A 29 -6.90 -15.24 1.26
C GLY A 29 -7.47 -15.29 2.68
N LEU A 30 -6.77 -14.67 3.64
CA LEU A 30 -7.22 -14.56 5.03
C LEU A 30 -8.53 -13.79 5.13
N ASP A 31 -8.63 -12.65 4.45
CA ASP A 31 -9.82 -11.81 4.47
C ASP A 31 -11.05 -12.53 3.93
N ARG A 32 -10.90 -13.20 2.78
CA ARG A 32 -11.97 -14.03 2.21
C ARG A 32 -12.40 -15.14 3.15
N ASP A 33 -11.45 -15.93 3.65
CA ASP A 33 -11.77 -17.09 4.49
C ASP A 33 -12.36 -16.63 5.84
N TYR A 34 -11.93 -15.48 6.39
CA TYR A 34 -12.51 -14.87 7.59
C TYR A 34 -13.96 -14.40 7.36
N ALA A 35 -14.24 -13.79 6.21
CA ALA A 35 -15.59 -13.34 5.85
C ALA A 35 -16.58 -14.52 5.70
N GLU A 36 -16.12 -15.68 5.23
CA GLU A 36 -16.92 -16.89 5.13
C GLU A 36 -17.05 -17.60 6.49
N ARG A 37 -15.93 -17.78 7.19
CA ARG A 37 -15.80 -18.59 8.39
C ARG A 37 -14.62 -18.13 9.27
N ALA A 38 -14.88 -17.24 10.21
CA ALA A 38 -13.86 -16.73 11.13
C ALA A 38 -13.11 -17.83 11.91
N ASP A 39 -13.79 -18.95 12.22
CA ASP A 39 -13.20 -20.10 12.92
C ASP A 39 -12.08 -20.78 12.13
N VAL A 40 -12.11 -20.71 10.80
CA VAL A 40 -11.14 -21.37 9.91
C VAL A 40 -9.77 -20.68 9.93
N VAL A 41 -9.72 -19.40 10.32
CA VAL A 41 -8.48 -18.62 10.33
C VAL A 41 -7.92 -18.36 11.74
N GLU A 42 -8.54 -18.90 12.80
CA GLU A 42 -8.07 -18.77 14.18
C GLU A 42 -6.61 -19.21 14.36
N ASP A 43 -6.19 -20.28 13.68
CA ASP A 43 -4.80 -20.79 13.74
C ASP A 43 -3.83 -20.02 12.82
N SER A 44 -4.36 -19.36 11.78
CA SER A 44 -3.58 -18.71 10.74
C SER A 44 -3.30 -17.24 11.06
N LEU A 45 -4.26 -16.56 11.69
CA LEU A 45 -4.16 -15.13 12.02
C LEU A 45 -2.99 -14.83 12.97
N PRO A 46 -2.78 -15.55 14.10
CA PRO A 46 -1.64 -15.30 14.97
C PRO A 46 -0.29 -15.58 14.30
N LYS A 47 -0.25 -16.57 13.40
CA LYS A 47 0.96 -16.87 12.61
C LYS A 47 1.25 -15.74 11.61
N PHE A 48 0.22 -15.23 10.96
CA PHE A 48 0.33 -14.10 10.04
C PHE A 48 0.80 -12.83 10.77
N GLU A 49 0.22 -12.51 11.92
CA GLU A 49 0.65 -11.38 12.77
C GLU A 49 2.12 -11.49 13.18
N LYS A 50 2.58 -12.69 13.55
CA LYS A 50 3.99 -12.94 13.84
C LYS A 50 4.89 -12.67 12.63
N ILE A 51 4.48 -13.10 11.44
CA ILE A 51 5.21 -12.81 10.20
C ILE A 51 5.23 -11.29 9.92
N MET A 52 4.15 -10.55 10.21
CA MET A 52 4.13 -9.09 10.06
C MET A 52 5.12 -8.39 11.01
N GLY A 53 5.30 -8.92 12.22
CA GLY A 53 6.37 -8.48 13.13
C GLY A 53 7.75 -8.65 12.50
N GLU A 54 8.04 -9.83 11.94
CA GLU A 54 9.30 -10.08 11.24
C GLU A 54 9.46 -9.22 9.96
N PHE A 55 8.36 -8.91 9.28
CA PHE A 55 8.33 -8.01 8.12
C PHE A 55 8.80 -6.61 8.52
N GLY A 56 8.29 -6.06 9.62
CA GLY A 56 8.73 -4.78 10.16
C GLY A 56 10.17 -4.78 10.67
N GLU A 57 10.65 -5.91 11.21
CA GLU A 57 12.07 -6.06 11.58
C GLU A 57 12.99 -6.09 10.34
N LYS A 58 12.55 -6.72 9.25
CA LYS A 58 13.32 -6.79 7.99
C LYS A 58 13.33 -5.44 7.27
N TYR A 59 12.18 -4.75 7.24
CA TYR A 59 11.94 -3.48 6.55
C TYR A 59 11.57 -2.37 7.55
N PRO A 60 12.55 -1.80 8.28
CA PRO A 60 12.27 -0.93 9.44
C PRO A 60 11.60 0.40 9.08
N GLY A 61 11.64 0.81 7.81
CA GLY A 61 10.94 2.02 7.34
C GLY A 61 9.43 1.85 7.18
N ILE A 62 8.88 0.65 7.39
CA ILE A 62 7.44 0.41 7.42
C ILE A 62 7.02 -0.52 8.56
N THR A 63 5.75 -0.47 8.93
CA THR A 63 5.11 -1.45 9.82
C THR A 63 3.80 -1.88 9.18
N ILE A 64 3.54 -3.19 9.21
CA ILE A 64 2.27 -3.75 8.80
C ILE A 64 1.46 -4.04 10.07
N LYS A 65 0.26 -3.45 10.19
CA LYS A 65 -0.68 -3.79 11.27
C LYS A 65 -1.82 -4.60 10.68
N VAL A 66 -2.09 -5.74 11.31
CA VAL A 66 -3.29 -6.54 11.03
C VAL A 66 -4.33 -6.17 12.07
N ARG A 67 -5.56 -5.95 11.62
CA ARG A 67 -6.72 -5.76 12.49
C ARG A 67 -7.86 -6.60 11.95
N THR A 68 -8.77 -7.02 12.81
CA THR A 68 -10.01 -7.65 12.39
C THR A 68 -11.18 -6.78 12.82
N ASP A 69 -12.26 -6.85 12.04
CA ASP A 69 -13.58 -6.43 12.51
C ASP A 69 -14.56 -7.61 12.41
N SER A 70 -15.86 -7.33 12.48
CA SER A 70 -16.90 -8.38 12.40
C SER A 70 -16.97 -9.11 11.05
N ARG A 71 -16.32 -8.62 9.99
CA ARG A 71 -16.50 -9.09 8.61
C ARG A 71 -15.23 -9.23 7.80
N GLN A 72 -14.13 -8.59 8.20
CA GLN A 72 -12.91 -8.53 7.40
C GLN A 72 -11.64 -8.56 8.24
N VAL A 73 -10.57 -9.02 7.61
CA VAL A 73 -9.18 -8.83 8.03
C VAL A 73 -8.66 -7.59 7.31
N ILE A 74 -8.29 -6.58 8.06
CA ILE A 74 -7.77 -5.31 7.56
C ILE A 74 -6.24 -5.33 7.66
N LEU A 75 -5.58 -4.98 6.55
CA LEU A 75 -4.15 -4.77 6.49
C LEU A 75 -3.87 -3.26 6.40
N ASP A 76 -3.21 -2.70 7.41
CA ASP A 76 -2.73 -1.32 7.37
C ASP A 76 -1.23 -1.28 7.11
N VAL A 77 -0.81 -0.53 6.09
CA VAL A 77 0.60 -0.20 5.85
C VAL A 77 0.91 1.17 6.45
N LEU A 78 1.84 1.20 7.40
CA LEU A 78 2.28 2.41 8.08
C LEU A 78 3.74 2.71 7.75
N ILE A 79 4.00 3.90 7.24
CA ILE A 79 5.35 4.43 7.04
C ILE A 79 5.93 4.86 8.39
N MET A 80 7.12 4.34 8.70
CA MET A 80 7.94 4.68 9.87
C MET A 80 8.88 5.82 9.49
N THR A 81 8.39 7.04 9.60
CA THR A 81 9.20 8.21 9.25
C THR A 81 9.00 9.35 10.23
N HIS A 82 10.06 10.16 10.39
CA HIS A 82 9.98 11.46 11.05
C HIS A 82 9.62 12.58 10.06
N ASP A 83 9.55 12.25 8.76
CA ASP A 83 9.17 13.19 7.71
C ASP A 83 7.75 13.72 7.96
N SER A 84 7.60 15.03 7.79
CA SER A 84 6.31 15.68 7.63
C SER A 84 5.60 15.21 6.35
N LEU A 85 4.28 15.38 6.27
CA LEU A 85 3.53 15.09 5.04
C LEU A 85 4.04 15.92 3.84
N LYS A 86 4.59 17.12 4.07
CA LYS A 86 5.23 17.96 3.04
C LYS A 86 6.53 17.34 2.51
N GLU A 87 7.33 16.73 3.38
CA GLU A 87 8.53 15.99 2.97
C GLU A 87 8.16 14.69 2.24
N ILE A 88 7.14 13.97 2.71
CA ILE A 88 6.60 12.80 2.01
C ILE A 88 6.07 13.19 0.63
N PHE A 89 5.36 14.32 0.51
CA PHE A 89 4.95 14.87 -0.79
C PHE A 89 6.16 15.11 -1.70
N THR A 90 7.24 15.70 -1.19
CA THR A 90 8.45 15.97 -1.98
C THR A 90 9.04 14.67 -2.56
N ARG A 91 8.89 13.54 -1.87
CA ARG A 91 9.25 12.21 -2.38
C ARG A 91 8.22 11.68 -3.38
N ALA A 92 6.94 11.75 -3.04
CA ALA A 92 5.84 11.27 -3.88
C ALA A 92 5.75 12.05 -5.22
N ALA A 93 6.12 13.33 -5.24
CA ALA A 93 6.17 14.16 -6.45
C ALA A 93 7.21 13.68 -7.49
N ARG A 94 8.13 12.79 -7.09
CA ARG A 94 9.09 12.13 -7.99
C ARG A 94 8.51 10.87 -8.64
N ILE A 95 7.34 10.41 -8.20
CA ILE A 95 6.60 9.32 -8.82
C ILE A 95 5.96 9.88 -10.10
N GLN A 96 6.11 9.14 -11.19
CA GLN A 96 5.59 9.58 -12.48
C GLN A 96 4.07 9.74 -12.44
N GLY A 97 3.58 10.84 -13.03
CA GLY A 97 2.16 11.05 -13.25
C GLY A 97 1.44 11.79 -12.14
N ILE A 98 2.10 12.36 -11.14
CA ILE A 98 1.39 13.21 -10.17
C ILE A 98 0.76 14.41 -10.89
N THR A 99 -0.53 14.68 -10.63
CA THR A 99 -1.29 15.76 -11.30
C THR A 99 -1.85 16.78 -10.32
N ALA A 100 -2.22 16.36 -9.11
CA ALA A 100 -2.81 17.25 -8.12
C ALA A 100 -2.53 16.78 -6.70
N LEU A 101 -2.68 17.71 -5.75
CA LEU A 101 -2.68 17.44 -4.32
C LEU A 101 -3.81 18.19 -3.61
N GLY A 102 -4.12 17.77 -2.40
CA GLY A 102 -4.99 18.53 -1.50
C GLY A 102 -4.84 18.10 -0.04
N ALA A 103 -5.01 19.04 0.88
CA ALA A 103 -4.97 18.78 2.31
C ALA A 103 -6.22 18.02 2.79
N GLN A 104 -7.36 18.20 2.12
CA GLN A 104 -8.65 17.63 2.54
C GLN A 104 -9.34 16.78 1.45
N ALA A 105 -9.15 17.12 0.18
CA ALA A 105 -9.80 16.47 -0.94
C ALA A 105 -8.79 16.13 -2.05
N PHE A 106 -9.12 15.12 -2.85
CA PHE A 106 -8.38 14.86 -4.09
C PHE A 106 -8.65 15.96 -5.12
N ASP A 107 -7.71 16.13 -6.05
CA ASP A 107 -7.89 17.02 -7.20
C ASP A 107 -8.11 18.51 -6.82
N ALA A 108 -7.66 18.94 -5.63
CA ALA A 108 -7.90 20.29 -5.12
C ALA A 108 -7.00 21.35 -5.78
N VAL A 109 -5.70 21.09 -5.87
CA VAL A 109 -4.72 21.98 -6.49
C VAL A 109 -3.86 21.22 -7.49
N SER A 110 -3.74 21.76 -8.70
CA SER A 110 -2.87 21.20 -9.75
C SER A 110 -1.40 21.38 -9.38
N ILE A 111 -0.57 20.36 -9.63
CA ILE A 111 0.89 20.47 -9.46
C ILE A 111 1.54 21.47 -10.43
N GLU A 112 0.83 21.89 -11.48
CA GLU A 112 1.27 22.90 -12.45
C GLU A 112 1.17 24.34 -11.91
N SER A 113 0.58 24.55 -10.74
CA SER A 113 0.44 25.84 -10.06
C SER A 113 1.33 25.91 -8.81
N PRO A 114 2.67 26.18 -8.91
CA PRO A 114 3.58 26.12 -7.77
C PRO A 114 3.19 26.96 -6.56
N ALA A 115 2.63 28.15 -6.78
CA ALA A 115 2.20 29.05 -5.71
C ALA A 115 1.01 28.45 -4.92
N GLU A 116 0.02 27.90 -5.63
CA GLU A 116 -1.14 27.23 -5.02
C GLU A 116 -0.72 25.94 -4.31
N VAL A 117 0.23 25.19 -4.91
CA VAL A 117 0.81 23.98 -4.29
C VAL A 117 1.45 24.32 -2.95
N GLU A 118 2.24 25.38 -2.89
CA GLU A 118 2.89 25.80 -1.65
C GLU A 118 1.87 26.21 -0.57
N GLU A 119 0.86 26.98 -0.95
CA GLU A 119 -0.23 27.37 -0.06
C GLU A 119 -0.98 26.15 0.47
N GLU A 120 -1.35 25.22 -0.41
CA GLU A 120 -2.09 24.01 -0.02
C GLU A 120 -1.25 23.08 0.87
N LEU A 121 0.05 22.96 0.61
CA LEU A 121 0.97 22.22 1.48
C LEU A 121 1.12 22.85 2.87
N ASN A 122 0.94 24.17 3.01
CA ASN A 122 0.92 24.83 4.31
C ASN A 122 -0.38 24.55 5.08
N ASN A 123 -1.47 24.17 4.38
CA ASN A 123 -2.73 23.75 4.97
C ASN A 123 -2.75 22.25 5.38
N VAL A 124 -1.78 21.46 4.93
CA VAL A 124 -1.62 20.05 5.29
C VAL A 124 -1.26 19.89 6.77
N LYS A 125 -2.12 19.20 7.53
CA LYS A 125 -1.90 18.92 8.97
C LYS A 125 -1.62 17.43 9.21
N ASP A 126 -2.66 16.64 9.08
CA ASP A 126 -2.74 15.21 9.39
C ASP A 126 -3.11 14.37 8.18
N ARG A 127 -3.50 15.00 7.06
CA ARG A 127 -3.93 14.33 5.85
C ARG A 127 -3.34 15.00 4.61
N LEU A 128 -3.02 14.18 3.62
CA LEU A 128 -2.62 14.60 2.28
C LEU A 128 -3.21 13.65 1.24
N CYS A 129 -3.96 14.21 0.30
CA CYS A 129 -4.55 13.53 -0.85
C CYS A 129 -3.68 13.81 -2.07
N LEU A 130 -3.28 12.78 -2.80
CA LEU A 130 -2.48 12.90 -4.02
C LEU A 130 -3.22 12.22 -5.17
N SER A 131 -3.24 12.89 -6.32
CA SER A 131 -3.82 12.37 -7.57
C SER A 131 -2.73 12.14 -8.60
N PHE A 132 -2.85 11.03 -9.32
CA PHE A 132 -1.94 10.64 -10.39
C PHE A 132 -2.71 10.35 -11.67
N ALA A 133 -2.15 10.73 -12.82
CA ALA A 133 -2.60 10.37 -14.15
C ALA A 133 -1.40 10.07 -15.07
N GLY A 134 -1.45 8.95 -15.81
CA GLY A 134 -0.40 8.65 -16.79
C GLY A 134 -0.52 7.31 -17.52
N PRO A 135 0.22 7.11 -18.62
CA PRO A 135 0.15 5.93 -19.50
C PRO A 135 0.63 4.60 -18.89
N GLY A 136 0.79 4.53 -17.57
CA GLY A 136 1.11 3.30 -16.83
C GLY A 136 0.49 3.24 -15.44
N THR A 137 -0.02 4.34 -14.90
CA THR A 137 -0.70 4.44 -13.61
C THR A 137 -2.22 4.54 -13.76
N GLY A 138 -2.75 4.75 -14.98
CA GLY A 138 -4.15 5.12 -15.16
C GLY A 138 -4.46 6.42 -14.42
N SER A 139 -5.66 6.54 -13.85
CA SER A 139 -5.97 7.54 -12.83
C SER A 139 -5.91 6.85 -11.46
N ALA A 140 -4.96 7.25 -10.62
CA ALA A 140 -4.76 6.67 -9.29
C ALA A 140 -4.87 7.75 -8.21
N LYS A 141 -5.31 7.35 -7.02
CA LYS A 141 -5.51 8.24 -5.87
C LYS A 141 -4.85 7.65 -4.64
N MET A 142 -3.99 8.42 -3.99
CA MET A 142 -3.29 8.02 -2.77
C MET A 142 -3.68 8.93 -1.62
N LEU A 143 -4.07 8.33 -0.50
CA LEU A 143 -4.34 9.05 0.73
C LEU A 143 -3.29 8.73 1.79
N LEU A 144 -2.59 9.76 2.23
CA LEU A 144 -1.65 9.72 3.34
C LEU A 144 -2.30 10.34 4.58
N GLN A 145 -2.31 9.60 5.68
CA GLN A 145 -2.92 10.06 6.93
C GLN A 145 -2.02 9.78 8.13
N LYS A 146 -1.74 10.79 8.95
CA LYS A 146 -1.03 10.62 10.21
C LYS A 146 -1.89 9.84 11.21
N ASP A 147 -1.35 8.74 11.72
CA ASP A 147 -1.86 8.04 12.90
C ASP A 147 -1.43 8.84 14.14
N TRP A 148 -2.36 9.62 14.70
CA TRP A 148 -2.12 10.46 15.88
C TRP A 148 -1.61 9.69 17.10
N LYS A 149 -1.91 8.38 17.22
CA LYS A 149 -1.45 7.57 18.34
C LYS A 149 0.01 7.20 18.24
N SER A 150 0.49 6.92 17.03
CA SER A 150 1.86 6.44 16.81
C SER A 150 2.78 7.44 16.11
N GLY A 151 2.25 8.58 15.65
CA GLY A 151 2.98 9.55 14.83
C GLY A 151 3.39 9.02 13.44
N LYS A 152 2.89 7.85 13.04
CA LYS A 152 3.23 7.17 11.78
C LYS A 152 2.32 7.66 10.66
N VAL A 153 2.69 7.47 9.40
CA VAL A 153 1.82 7.81 8.26
C VAL A 153 1.20 6.54 7.68
N LYS A 154 -0.11 6.42 7.77
CA LYS A 154 -0.88 5.38 7.08
C LYS A 154 -1.01 5.75 5.59
N VAL A 155 -0.72 4.76 4.74
CA VAL A 155 -1.04 4.81 3.31
C VAL A 155 -2.37 4.09 3.13
N SER A 156 -3.38 4.79 2.59
CA SER A 156 -4.60 4.14 2.13
C SER A 156 -4.46 3.89 0.65
N TYR A 157 -4.64 2.62 0.27
CA TYR A 157 -4.42 2.12 -1.07
C TYR A 157 -5.64 1.32 -1.52
N ASP A 158 -5.82 1.23 -2.82
CA ASP A 158 -6.76 0.28 -3.42
C ASP A 158 -6.07 -1.11 -3.54
N PRO A 159 -6.67 -2.18 -3.00
CA PRO A 159 -6.14 -3.54 -3.14
C PRO A 159 -5.87 -3.97 -4.59
N GLU A 160 -6.64 -3.47 -5.56
CA GLU A 160 -6.47 -3.80 -6.98
C GLU A 160 -5.29 -3.06 -7.62
N ASP A 161 -5.00 -1.84 -7.16
CA ASP A 161 -3.91 -1.04 -7.71
C ASP A 161 -2.55 -1.41 -7.08
N ILE A 162 -2.52 -1.66 -5.78
CA ILE A 162 -1.26 -1.85 -5.03
C ILE A 162 -0.47 -3.10 -5.47
N VAL A 163 -1.12 -4.05 -6.14
CA VAL A 163 -0.47 -5.25 -6.73
C VAL A 163 0.30 -4.94 -8.03
N SER A 164 0.26 -3.70 -8.51
CA SER A 164 1.09 -3.22 -9.61
C SER A 164 2.36 -2.55 -9.11
N GLU A 165 3.52 -2.95 -9.64
CA GLU A 165 4.82 -2.29 -9.33
C GLU A 165 4.91 -0.84 -9.85
N LYS A 166 3.96 -0.45 -10.71
CA LYS A 166 3.83 0.92 -11.23
C LYS A 166 2.88 1.77 -10.39
N SER A 167 2.15 1.17 -9.44
CA SER A 167 1.20 1.93 -8.62
C SER A 167 1.95 2.93 -7.73
N PRO A 168 1.41 4.15 -7.56
CA PRO A 168 2.01 5.13 -6.66
C PRO A 168 2.15 4.60 -5.24
N ASP A 169 1.15 3.86 -4.74
CA ASP A 169 1.14 3.27 -3.39
C ASP A 169 2.31 2.32 -3.19
N TYR A 170 2.48 1.35 -4.11
CA TYR A 170 3.60 0.42 -4.07
C TYR A 170 4.94 1.16 -4.11
N ILE A 171 5.08 2.13 -5.03
CA ILE A 171 6.34 2.86 -5.21
C ILE A 171 6.73 3.62 -3.94
N LEU A 172 5.78 4.30 -3.29
CA LEU A 172 6.04 5.04 -2.06
C LEU A 172 6.33 4.09 -0.89
N ILE A 173 5.56 3.02 -0.74
CA ILE A 173 5.76 2.01 0.32
C ILE A 173 7.12 1.35 0.15
N ALA A 174 7.48 0.92 -1.06
CA ALA A 174 8.77 0.31 -1.37
C ALA A 174 9.94 1.27 -1.09
N TYR A 175 9.78 2.56 -1.42
CA TYR A 175 10.80 3.56 -1.12
C TYR A 175 11.09 3.61 0.39
N TYR A 176 10.05 3.74 1.22
CA TYR A 176 10.22 3.79 2.66
C TYR A 176 10.69 2.47 3.25
N ALA A 177 10.21 1.32 2.75
CA ALA A 177 10.65 0.01 3.20
C ALA A 177 12.15 -0.22 2.99
N LEU A 178 12.71 0.30 1.89
CA LEU A 178 14.10 0.11 1.50
C LEU A 178 15.05 1.22 1.98
N ARG A 179 14.53 2.41 2.31
CA ARG A 179 15.33 3.61 2.66
C ARG A 179 16.37 3.37 3.75
N GLU A 180 16.00 2.60 4.77
CA GLU A 180 16.84 2.31 5.94
C GLU A 180 17.69 1.03 5.78
N GLY A 181 17.58 0.37 4.62
CA GLY A 181 18.21 -0.91 4.28
C GLY A 181 17.52 -2.14 4.88
N ILE A 182 17.74 -3.30 4.26
CA ILE A 182 17.21 -4.59 4.71
C ILE A 182 18.03 -5.08 5.92
N LYS A 183 17.38 -5.32 7.07
CA LYS A 183 18.07 -5.64 8.34
C LYS A 183 18.11 -7.12 8.71
N LYS A 184 17.28 -7.95 8.09
CA LYS A 184 17.10 -9.34 8.48
C LYS A 184 17.16 -10.26 7.27
N ASP A 185 17.99 -11.29 7.37
CA ASP A 185 18.04 -12.37 6.38
C ASP A 185 17.00 -13.44 6.74
N VAL A 186 15.77 -13.19 6.30
CA VAL A 186 14.64 -14.13 6.42
C VAL A 186 13.86 -14.12 5.12
N ASP A 187 13.53 -15.30 4.60
CA ASP A 187 12.67 -15.44 3.42
C ASP A 187 11.20 -15.34 3.84
N LEU A 188 10.66 -14.12 3.79
CA LEU A 188 9.28 -13.87 4.22
C LEU A 188 8.30 -14.46 3.20
N ALA A 189 8.63 -14.49 1.92
CA ALA A 189 7.78 -15.10 0.89
C ALA A 189 7.59 -16.61 1.16
N LYS A 190 8.64 -17.32 1.57
CA LYS A 190 8.53 -18.73 1.96
C LYS A 190 7.69 -18.91 3.23
N LYS A 191 7.82 -18.03 4.22
CA LYS A 191 6.99 -18.08 5.43
C LYS A 191 5.52 -17.82 5.13
N LEU A 192 5.23 -16.81 4.33
CA LEU A 192 3.88 -16.45 3.90
C LEU A 192 3.21 -17.57 3.10
N SER A 193 3.90 -18.12 2.10
CA SER A 193 3.38 -19.24 1.29
C SER A 193 3.07 -20.49 2.12
N SER A 194 3.79 -20.72 3.23
CA SER A 194 3.51 -21.85 4.13
C SER A 194 2.19 -21.76 4.89
N LEU A 195 1.51 -20.61 4.88
CA LEU A 195 0.18 -20.45 5.48
C LEU A 195 -0.94 -21.10 4.67
N GLY A 196 -0.67 -21.58 3.45
CA GLY A 196 -1.58 -22.45 2.71
C GLY A 196 -2.76 -21.75 2.04
N PHE A 197 -2.84 -20.42 2.09
CA PHE A 197 -3.77 -19.68 1.25
C PHE A 197 -3.28 -19.79 -0.19
N LEU A 198 -4.00 -20.51 -1.04
CA LEU A 198 -3.78 -20.49 -2.49
C LEU A 198 -4.63 -19.37 -3.10
N VAL A 199 -4.16 -18.79 -4.22
CA VAL A 199 -5.04 -18.02 -5.10
C VAL A 199 -6.07 -19.03 -5.62
N ARG A 200 -7.26 -19.07 -5.01
CA ARG A 200 -8.41 -19.61 -5.75
C ARG A 200 -8.58 -18.65 -6.92
N PRO A 201 -8.60 -19.14 -8.18
CA PRO A 201 -9.08 -18.29 -9.26
C PRO A 201 -10.42 -17.72 -8.79
N LEU A 202 -10.59 -16.39 -8.87
CA LEU A 202 -11.87 -15.73 -8.61
C LEU A 202 -12.94 -16.60 -9.26
N ASP A 203 -13.85 -17.15 -8.44
CA ASP A 203 -14.91 -18.00 -8.94
C ASP A 203 -15.60 -17.21 -10.06
N SER A 204 -15.61 -17.78 -11.25
CA SER A 204 -16.08 -17.08 -12.45
C SER A 204 -17.51 -16.55 -12.29
N ASP A 205 -18.28 -17.13 -11.36
CA ASP A 205 -19.64 -16.70 -11.04
C ASP A 205 -19.68 -15.56 -10.01
N LEU A 206 -18.67 -15.41 -9.15
CA LEU A 206 -18.50 -14.24 -8.29
C LEU A 206 -18.05 -13.02 -9.12
N ARG A 207 -17.17 -13.23 -10.10
CA ARG A 207 -16.75 -12.19 -11.05
C ARG A 207 -17.93 -11.68 -11.88
N LYS A 208 -18.74 -12.59 -12.43
CA LYS A 208 -20.01 -12.23 -13.09
C LYS A 208 -21.00 -11.53 -12.16
N SER A 209 -21.06 -11.90 -10.88
CA SER A 209 -21.97 -11.26 -9.92
C SER A 209 -21.54 -9.84 -9.57
N ILE A 210 -20.22 -9.59 -9.45
CA ILE A 210 -19.65 -8.26 -9.26
C ILE A 210 -19.86 -7.40 -10.52
N ASP A 211 -19.62 -7.96 -11.72
CA ASP A 211 -19.86 -7.28 -13.00
C ASP A 211 -21.36 -6.98 -13.21
N ALA A 212 -22.26 -7.84 -12.73
CA ALA A 212 -23.70 -7.64 -12.80
C ALA A 212 -24.22 -6.58 -11.81
N PHE A 213 -23.54 -6.36 -10.69
CA PHE A 213 -23.92 -5.36 -9.68
C PHE A 213 -23.24 -4.00 -9.90
N ASN A 214 -22.15 -3.95 -10.67
CA ASN A 214 -21.45 -2.70 -10.99
C ASN A 214 -20.99 -2.71 -12.46
N PRO A 215 -21.87 -2.35 -13.41
CA PRO A 215 -21.53 -2.34 -14.82
C PRO A 215 -20.65 -1.13 -15.12
N ARG A 216 -19.34 -1.27 -14.92
CA ARG A 216 -18.36 -0.40 -15.56
C ARG A 216 -17.28 -1.27 -16.18
N PHE A 217 -17.18 -1.11 -17.50
CA PHE A 217 -16.18 -1.70 -18.41
C PHE A 217 -16.50 -3.07 -19.03
N THR A 218 -17.59 -3.12 -19.80
CA THR A 218 -17.53 -3.72 -21.15
C THR A 218 -17.78 -2.64 -22.19
N GLU A 219 -16.74 -1.89 -22.50
CA GLU A 219 -16.44 -1.34 -23.85
C GLU A 219 -14.93 -1.49 -24.08
#